data_AF-A0A351DUL1-F1
#
_entry.id   AF-A0A351DUL1-F1
#
_cell.length_a   1.000
_cell.length_b   1.000
_cell.length_c   1.000
_cell.angle_alpha   90.00
_cell.angle_beta   90.00
_cell.angle_gamma   90.00
#
_symmetry.space_group_name_H-M   'P 1'
#
loop_
_entity.id
_entity.type
_entity.pdbx_description
1 polymer ?
#
loop_
_entity_poly.entity_id
_entity_poly.type
_entity_poly.pdbx_seq_one_letter_code
_entity_poly.pdbx_strand_id
1 'polypeptide(L)'
;MVAGVALTLFATWSIRQFSASTFELASAPVPGTEVVEGVWKFDFPFLADKLVWEQTIEAFRTDHPDLDVTYIYTGPSELNSKKKTHLLLYVFTEPR
;
A
#
# COMPACT_ATOMS: atom_id res chain seq x y z
N MET A 1 -14.28 -32.95 27.16
CA MET A 1 -13.29 -31.87 27.40
C MET A 1 -12.28 -31.74 26.27
N VAL A 2 -11.59 -32.82 25.87
CA VAL A 2 -10.53 -32.78 24.83
C VAL A 2 -11.02 -32.23 23.48
N ALA A 3 -12.21 -32.64 23.02
CA ALA A 3 -12.77 -32.18 21.75
C ALA A 3 -13.04 -30.66 21.71
N GLY A 4 -13.50 -30.07 22.82
CA GLY A 4 -13.73 -28.63 22.91
C GLY A 4 -12.44 -27.82 22.89
N VAL A 5 -11.40 -28.30 23.57
CA VAL A 5 -10.07 -27.66 23.55
C VAL A 5 -9.46 -27.71 22.16
N ALA A 6 -9.56 -28.86 21.47
CA ALA A 6 -9.08 -29.01 20.10
C ALA A 6 -9.79 -28.05 19.14
N LEU A 7 -11.11 -27.90 19.26
CA LEU A 7 -11.90 -26.97 18.44
C LEU A 7 -11.49 -25.52 18.67
N THR A 8 -11.28 -25.10 19.93
CA THR A 8 -10.86 -23.74 20.26
C THR A 8 -9.46 -23.44 19.73
N LEU A 9 -8.53 -24.40 19.82
CA LEU A 9 -7.18 -24.24 19.26
C LEU A 9 -7.21 -24.13 17.73
N PHE A 10 -8.02 -24.96 17.07
CA PHE A 10 -8.17 -24.91 15.62
C PHE A 10 -8.81 -23.60 15.15
N ALA A 11 -9.85 -23.13 15.83
CA ALA A 11 -10.47 -21.84 15.55
C ALA A 11 -9.50 -20.67 15.78
N THR A 12 -8.71 -20.69 16.85
CA THR A 12 -7.69 -19.66 17.13
C THR A 12 -6.63 -19.62 16.04
N TRP A 13 -6.17 -20.79 15.58
CA TRP A 13 -5.22 -20.88 14.48
C TRP A 13 -5.82 -20.35 13.16
N SER A 14 -7.05 -20.73 12.84
CA SER A 14 -7.76 -20.24 11.64
C SER A 14 -7.95 -18.72 11.66
N ILE A 15 -8.34 -18.13 12.80
CA ILE A 15 -8.51 -16.69 12.92
C ILE A 15 -7.17 -15.97 12.77
N ARG A 16 -6.10 -16.50 13.38
CA ARG A 16 -4.76 -15.93 13.22
C ARG A 16 -4.27 -15.99 11.78
N GLN A 17 -4.47 -17.11 11.09
CA GLN A 17 -4.09 -17.26 9.69
C GLN A 17 -4.87 -16.30 8.78
N PHE A 18 -6.18 -16.18 9.01
CA PHE A 18 -7.02 -15.23 8.27
C PHE A 18 -6.63 -13.78 8.56
N SER A 19 -6.32 -13.45 9.81
CA SER A 19 -5.86 -12.12 10.21
C SER A 19 -4.52 -11.78 9.57
N ALA A 20 -3.56 -12.70 9.55
CA ALA A 20 -2.24 -12.49 8.96
C ALA A 20 -2.34 -12.26 7.45
N SER A 21 -3.06 -13.13 6.74
CA SER A 21 -3.26 -13.00 5.29
C SER A 21 -4.04 -11.73 4.90
N THR A 22 -5.05 -11.34 5.68
CA THR A 22 -5.78 -10.08 5.45
C THR A 22 -4.91 -8.86 5.71
N PHE A 23 -4.04 -8.92 6.73
CA PHE A 23 -3.09 -7.85 7.03
C PHE A 23 -2.05 -7.70 5.93
N GLU A 24 -1.50 -8.80 5.40
CA GLU A 24 -0.56 -8.78 4.27
C GLU A 24 -1.19 -8.16 3.02
N LEU A 25 -2.43 -8.51 2.67
CA LEU A 25 -3.13 -7.87 1.55
C LEU A 25 -3.38 -6.38 1.79
N ALA A 26 -3.67 -5.97 3.03
CA ALA A 26 -3.86 -4.57 3.39
C ALA A 26 -2.54 -3.78 3.39
N SER A 27 -1.41 -4.47 3.52
CA SER A 27 -0.08 -3.87 3.65
C SER A 27 0.71 -3.84 2.33
N ALA A 28 0.17 -4.44 1.26
CA ALA A 28 0.90 -4.65 0.02
C ALA A 28 1.29 -3.32 -0.68
N PRO A 29 2.44 -3.29 -1.38
CA PRO A 29 2.85 -2.14 -2.20
C PRO A 29 1.75 -1.72 -3.18
N VAL A 30 1.52 -0.42 -3.31
CA VAL A 30 0.55 0.12 -4.25
C VAL A 30 1.21 0.30 -5.62
N PRO A 31 0.69 -0.29 -6.70
CA PRO A 31 1.28 -0.12 -8.01
C PRO A 31 1.14 1.33 -8.49
N GLY A 32 2.24 1.90 -8.97
CA GLY A 32 2.28 3.22 -9.59
C GLY A 32 1.87 3.16 -11.07
N THR A 33 1.31 4.26 -11.57
CA THR A 33 1.08 4.45 -13.01
C THR A 33 1.75 5.74 -13.45
N GLU A 34 2.60 5.66 -14.47
CA GLU A 34 3.16 6.85 -15.10
C GLU A 34 2.05 7.63 -15.81
N VAL A 35 1.82 8.87 -15.38
CA VAL A 35 0.75 9.73 -15.93
C VAL A 35 1.29 10.69 -16.98
N VAL A 36 2.53 11.14 -16.79
CA VAL A 36 3.34 11.92 -17.73
C VAL A 36 4.80 11.55 -17.51
N GLU A 37 5.67 11.85 -18.47
CA GLU A 37 7.10 11.54 -18.40
C GLU A 37 7.71 12.07 -17.09
N GLY A 38 8.28 11.17 -16.29
CA GLY A 38 8.90 11.50 -15.01
C GLY A 38 7.91 11.81 -13.89
N VAL A 39 6.63 11.50 -14.05
CA VAL A 39 5.62 11.67 -12.99
C VAL A 39 4.75 10.44 -12.85
N TRP A 40 4.84 9.85 -11.66
CA TRP A 40 4.17 8.62 -11.29
C TRP A 40 3.05 8.90 -10.30
N LYS A 41 1.86 8.40 -10.57
CA LYS A 41 0.70 8.51 -9.70
C LYS A 41 0.46 7.20 -8.96
N PHE A 42 0.21 7.29 -7.66
CA PHE A 42 -0.12 6.18 -6.77
C PHE A 42 -1.44 6.47 -6.07
N ASP A 43 -2.36 5.50 -6.12
CA ASP A 43 -3.70 5.61 -5.54
C ASP A 43 -3.73 4.79 -4.24
N PHE A 44 -3.26 5.38 -3.14
CA PHE A 44 -3.19 4.70 -1.84
C PHE A 44 -4.58 4.48 -1.22
N PRO A 45 -4.86 3.30 -0.62
CA PRO A 45 -6.06 3.11 0.17
C PRO A 45 -6.04 4.01 1.42
N PHE A 46 -7.20 4.41 1.93
CA PHE A 46 -7.31 5.28 3.12
C PHE A 46 -6.57 4.75 4.36
N LEU A 47 -6.51 3.43 4.50
CA LEU A 47 -5.84 2.77 5.62
C LEU A 47 -4.35 2.47 5.34
N ALA A 48 -3.80 2.91 4.21
CA ALA A 48 -2.37 2.80 3.98
C ALA A 48 -1.63 3.59 5.05
N ASP A 49 -0.80 2.88 5.81
CA ASP A 49 0.06 3.46 6.81
C ASP A 49 1.45 3.74 6.24
N LYS A 50 2.37 4.16 7.12
CA LYS A 50 3.76 4.43 6.77
C LYS A 50 4.47 3.20 6.18
N LEU A 51 4.12 1.99 6.62
CA LEU A 51 4.76 0.76 6.16
C LEU A 51 4.40 0.50 4.69
N VAL A 52 3.12 0.64 4.33
CA VAL A 52 2.67 0.50 2.95
C VAL A 52 3.36 1.50 2.03
N TRP A 53 3.53 2.74 2.50
CA TRP A 53 4.24 3.77 1.75
C TRP A 53 5.71 3.42 1.54
N GLU A 54 6.42 3.00 2.59
CA GLU A 54 7.83 2.58 2.51
C GLU A 54 8.01 1.43 1.52
N GLN A 55 7.19 0.38 1.64
CA GLN A 55 7.22 -0.76 0.72
C GLN A 55 6.88 -0.37 -0.72
N THR A 56 5.97 0.58 -0.91
CA THR A 56 5.62 1.10 -2.25
C THR A 56 6.80 1.82 -2.90
N ILE A 57 7.50 2.68 -2.15
CA ILE A 57 8.67 3.39 -2.67
C ILE A 57 9.85 2.44 -2.90
N GLU A 58 10.04 1.45 -2.03
CA GLU A 58 11.07 0.42 -2.21
C GLU A 58 10.82 -0.45 -3.46
N ALA A 59 9.57 -0.90 -3.65
CA ALA A 59 9.16 -1.61 -4.85
C ALA A 59 9.38 -0.75 -6.10
N PHE A 60 8.97 0.52 -6.05
CA PHE A 60 9.18 1.46 -7.15
C PHE A 60 10.65 1.64 -7.53
N ARG A 61 11.55 1.81 -6.55
CA ARG A 61 13.00 1.93 -6.81
C ARG A 61 13.62 0.65 -7.35
N THR A 62 13.07 -0.50 -6.96
CA THR A 62 13.52 -1.81 -7.45
C THR A 62 13.10 -2.01 -8.91
N ASP A 63 11.88 -1.59 -9.25
CA ASP A 63 11.34 -1.70 -10.60
C ASP A 63 11.94 -0.64 -11.56
N HIS A 64 12.40 0.49 -11.02
CA HIS A 64 12.97 1.63 -11.77
C HIS A 64 14.35 2.06 -11.23
N PRO A 65 15.40 1.25 -11.41
CA PRO A 65 16.74 1.55 -10.88
C PRO A 65 17.44 2.74 -11.56
N ASP A 66 16.92 3.20 -12.70
CA ASP A 66 17.42 4.30 -13.52
C ASP A 66 16.79 5.67 -13.19
N LEU A 67 15.80 5.69 -12.29
CA LEU A 67 15.07 6.89 -11.89
C LEU A 67 15.40 7.28 -10.45
N ASP A 68 15.69 8.56 -10.22
CA ASP A 68 15.82 9.13 -8.88
C ASP A 68 14.54 9.90 -8.50
N VAL A 69 14.06 9.71 -7.27
CA VAL A 69 12.85 10.38 -6.76
C VAL A 69 13.20 11.79 -6.26
N THR A 70 12.73 12.82 -6.97
CA THR A 70 13.08 14.23 -6.71
C THR A 70 12.05 14.93 -5.83
N TYR A 71 10.75 14.68 -6.04
CA TYR A 71 9.69 15.36 -5.30
C TYR A 71 8.45 14.48 -5.12
N ILE A 72 7.74 14.65 -4.00
CA ILE A 72 6.52 13.91 -3.70
C ILE A 72 5.42 14.92 -3.35
N TYR A 73 4.32 14.86 -4.11
CA TYR A 73 3.16 15.73 -3.96
C TYR A 73 1.92 14.92 -3.60
N THR A 74 1.19 15.34 -2.57
CA THR A 74 -0.13 14.80 -2.25
C THR A 74 -1.20 15.65 -2.91
N GLY A 75 -2.07 15.03 -3.70
CA GLY A 75 -3.13 15.75 -4.41
C GLY A 75 -4.02 16.55 -3.45
N PRO A 76 -4.45 17.77 -3.82
CA PRO A 76 -5.25 18.62 -2.93
C PRO A 76 -6.61 17.98 -2.68
N SER A 77 -7.16 18.22 -1.47
CA SER A 77 -8.40 17.60 -0.97
C SER A 77 -9.66 17.85 -1.83
N GLU A 78 -9.60 18.72 -2.83
CA GLU A 78 -10.74 19.12 -3.66
C GLU A 78 -11.08 18.13 -4.80
N LEU A 79 -10.11 17.33 -5.29
CA LEU A 79 -10.42 16.16 -6.12
C LEU A 79 -10.96 14.97 -5.31
N ASN A 80 -10.93 15.08 -3.98
CA ASN A 80 -11.38 14.08 -3.01
C ASN A 80 -12.90 14.21 -2.76
N SER A 81 -13.68 14.31 -3.85
CA SER A 81 -15.09 14.67 -3.79
C SER A 81 -15.93 13.58 -3.10
N LYS A 82 -16.47 13.94 -1.94
CA LYS A 82 -17.56 13.32 -1.16
C LYS A 82 -17.36 11.93 -0.53
N LYS A 83 -16.34 11.14 -0.88
CA LYS A 83 -15.95 9.92 -0.12
C LYS A 83 -14.44 9.85 0.02
N LYS A 84 -13.92 10.36 1.14
CA LYS A 84 -12.49 10.27 1.55
C LYS A 84 -12.10 8.80 1.77
N THR A 85 -11.76 8.07 0.72
CA THR A 85 -11.40 6.65 0.85
C THR A 85 -10.04 6.32 0.23
N HIS A 86 -9.40 7.28 -0.46
CA HIS A 86 -8.10 7.06 -1.11
C HIS A 86 -7.25 8.35 -1.08
N LEU A 87 -5.93 8.19 -0.93
CA LEU A 87 -4.94 9.28 -1.00
C LEU A 87 -4.20 9.19 -2.34
N LEU A 88 -4.19 10.28 -3.09
CA LEU A 88 -3.46 10.39 -4.35
C LEU A 88 -2.07 10.94 -4.08
N LEU A 89 -1.04 10.17 -4.42
CA LEU A 89 0.36 10.54 -4.29
C LEU A 89 0.99 10.63 -5.67
N TYR A 90 1.65 11.75 -5.97
CA TYR A 90 2.40 11.97 -7.19
C TYR A 90 3.89 12.01 -6.85
N VAL A 91 4.66 11.14 -7.49
CA VAL A 91 6.12 11.05 -7.34
C VAL A 91 6.74 11.56 -8.63
N PHE A 92 7.57 12.58 -8.51
CA PHE A 92 8.33 13.15 -9.60
C PHE A 92 9.71 12.51 -9.60
N THR A 93 10.14 12.05 -10.76
CA THR A 93 11.38 11.35 -10.96
C THR A 93 12.20 11.98 -12.07
N GLU A 94 13.50 11.96 -11.91
CA GLU A 94 14.46 12.39 -12.92
C GLU A 94 15.37 11.21 -13.30
N PRO A 95 15.87 11.18 -14.55
CA PRO A 95 16.90 10.21 -14.94
C PRO A 95 18.17 10.42 -14.11
N ARG A 96 18.74 9.33 -13.64
CA ARG A 96 19.99 9.32 -12.88
C ARG A 96 21.23 9.64 -13.74
#